data_AF-A0A2H6BIB1-F1
#
_entry.id   AF-A0A2H6BIB1-F1
#
_cell.length_a   1.000
_cell.length_b   1.000
_cell.length_c   1.000
_cell.angle_alpha   90.00
_cell.angle_beta   90.00
_cell.angle_gamma   90.00
#
_symmetry.space_group_name_H-M   'P 1'
#
loop_
_entity.id
_entity.type
_entity.pdbx_description
1 polymer ?
#
loop_
_entity_poly.entity_id
_entity_poly.type
_entity_poly.pdbx_seq_one_letter_code
_entity_poly.pdbx_strand_id
1 'polypeptide(L)'
;MENMSPSETSAELLDEVVAEAARPSSLSGVAATLARGVCRHFVAAGYGCLRETPLRSGRRADVMALGRTGEIVIVEIKSGPQDFRSDRKWPEYRPFCDALYFAVGADFPQALIPEDVGLIAADGYGAAILREAPRFPLAGARRKAVSLAFARLAAARLQATVDPEGFSMS
;
A
#
# COMPACT_ATOMS: atom_id res chain seq x y z
N MET A 1 -11.21 32.83 -8.26
CA MET A 1 -11.09 31.38 -8.12
C MET A 1 -12.10 30.79 -9.08
N GLU A 2 -11.68 30.47 -10.30
CA GLU A 2 -12.53 29.82 -11.30
C GLU A 2 -12.88 28.42 -10.80
N ASN A 3 -14.17 28.14 -10.68
CA ASN A 3 -14.66 26.80 -10.41
C ASN A 3 -14.46 25.96 -11.69
N MET A 4 -13.55 25.01 -11.64
CA MET A 4 -13.38 23.99 -12.69
C MET A 4 -14.68 23.18 -12.88
N SER A 5 -14.97 22.83 -14.14
CA SER A 5 -16.18 22.08 -14.48
C SER A 5 -16.08 20.61 -14.03
N PRO A 6 -17.20 19.94 -13.69
CA PRO A 6 -17.19 18.54 -13.23
C PRO A 6 -16.65 17.51 -14.25
N SER A 7 -16.62 17.86 -15.54
CA SER A 7 -16.13 16.99 -16.62
C SER A 7 -14.60 16.97 -16.72
N GLU A 8 -13.95 18.10 -16.47
CA GLU A 8 -12.48 18.22 -16.57
C GLU A 8 -11.79 17.47 -15.42
N THR A 9 -12.40 17.43 -14.24
CA THR A 9 -11.86 16.71 -13.07
C THR A 9 -11.83 15.20 -13.23
N SER A 10 -12.76 14.62 -13.99
CA SER A 10 -12.88 13.16 -14.10
C SER A 10 -11.86 12.54 -15.05
N ALA A 11 -11.51 13.25 -16.12
CA ALA A 11 -10.46 12.84 -17.07
C ALA A 11 -9.07 12.94 -16.42
N GLU A 12 -8.77 14.06 -15.73
CA GLU A 12 -7.51 14.21 -14.98
C GLU A 12 -7.33 13.14 -13.89
N LEU A 13 -8.40 12.81 -13.17
CA LEU A 13 -8.40 11.72 -12.17
C LEU A 13 -8.30 10.31 -12.78
N LEU A 14 -8.60 10.15 -14.07
CA LEU A 14 -8.36 8.90 -14.79
C LEU A 14 -6.90 8.85 -15.24
N ASP A 15 -6.37 9.93 -15.83
CA ASP A 15 -5.00 10.02 -16.31
C ASP A 15 -3.97 9.85 -15.18
N GLU A 16 -4.22 10.41 -13.99
CA GLU A 16 -3.36 10.21 -12.82
C GLU A 16 -3.36 8.75 -12.33
N VAL A 17 -4.52 8.09 -12.31
CA VAL A 17 -4.64 6.68 -11.89
C VAL A 17 -3.99 5.76 -12.93
N VAL A 18 -4.12 6.09 -14.21
CA VAL A 18 -3.49 5.38 -15.33
C VAL A 18 -1.97 5.54 -15.25
N ALA A 19 -1.47 6.76 -15.17
CA ALA A 19 -0.04 7.03 -15.02
C ALA A 19 0.56 6.29 -13.82
N GLU A 20 -0.16 6.22 -12.69
CA GLU A 20 0.30 5.44 -11.54
C GLU A 20 0.29 3.93 -11.79
N ALA A 21 -0.74 3.41 -12.46
CA ALA A 21 -0.84 1.98 -12.72
C ALA A 21 0.28 1.46 -13.63
N ALA A 22 0.76 2.29 -14.57
CA ALA A 22 1.87 1.97 -15.46
C ALA A 22 3.27 2.21 -14.85
N ARG A 23 3.39 2.78 -13.64
CA ARG A 23 4.70 3.05 -13.04
C ARG A 23 5.46 1.75 -12.75
N PRO A 24 6.74 1.64 -13.18
CA PRO A 24 7.59 0.54 -12.78
C PRO A 24 7.75 0.47 -11.26
N SER A 25 7.79 -0.75 -10.73
CA SER A 25 7.95 -0.96 -9.29
C SER A 25 9.30 -0.43 -8.80
N SER A 26 9.27 0.38 -7.76
CA SER A 26 10.46 0.83 -7.03
C SER A 26 10.96 -0.19 -6.01
N LEU A 27 10.09 -1.12 -5.58
CA LEU A 27 10.48 -2.25 -4.75
C LEU A 27 11.40 -3.19 -5.55
N SER A 28 12.60 -3.44 -5.02
CA SER A 28 13.61 -4.29 -5.64
C SER A 28 14.33 -5.17 -4.60
N GLY A 29 15.05 -6.19 -5.07
CA GLY A 29 15.88 -7.07 -4.23
C GLY A 29 15.14 -7.64 -3.01
N VAL A 30 15.68 -7.39 -1.82
CA VAL A 30 15.10 -7.83 -0.53
C VAL A 30 13.71 -7.24 -0.33
N ALA A 31 13.50 -5.95 -0.62
CA ALA A 31 12.20 -5.30 -0.40
C ALA A 31 11.09 -5.94 -1.25
N ALA A 32 11.37 -6.22 -2.53
CA ALA A 32 10.42 -6.93 -3.40
C ALA A 32 10.10 -8.35 -2.90
N THR A 33 11.11 -9.03 -2.35
CA THR A 33 10.97 -10.37 -1.76
C THR A 33 10.05 -10.35 -0.54
N LEU A 34 10.29 -9.43 0.39
CA LEU A 34 9.44 -9.27 1.58
C LEU A 34 8.00 -8.88 1.22
N ALA A 35 7.83 -7.91 0.31
CA ALA A 35 6.50 -7.49 -0.16
C ALA A 35 5.70 -8.66 -0.75
N ARG A 36 6.37 -9.59 -1.45
CA ARG A 36 5.73 -10.80 -1.98
C ARG A 36 5.22 -11.71 -0.85
N GLY A 37 6.03 -11.97 0.18
CA GLY A 37 5.62 -12.77 1.34
C GLY A 37 4.45 -12.15 2.08
N VAL A 38 4.49 -10.84 2.30
CA VAL A 38 3.41 -10.06 2.91
C VAL A 38 2.11 -10.21 2.11
N CYS A 39 2.14 -9.96 0.79
CA CYS A 39 0.95 -10.12 -0.05
C CYS A 39 0.39 -11.55 0.01
N ARG A 40 1.25 -12.58 0.00
CA ARG A 40 0.82 -13.97 0.11
C ARG A 40 0.10 -14.25 1.43
N HIS A 41 0.62 -13.73 2.55
CA HIS A 41 -0.01 -13.85 3.85
C HIS A 41 -1.41 -13.24 3.86
N PHE A 42 -1.54 -11.98 3.41
CA PHE A 42 -2.82 -11.28 3.39
C PHE A 42 -3.83 -11.91 2.44
N VAL A 43 -3.39 -12.36 1.25
CA VAL A 43 -4.26 -13.09 0.31
C VAL A 43 -4.76 -14.41 0.92
N ALA A 44 -3.88 -15.16 1.60
CA ALA A 44 -4.28 -16.38 2.30
C ALA A 44 -5.29 -16.10 3.44
N ALA A 45 -5.23 -14.92 4.06
CA ALA A 45 -6.20 -14.43 5.03
C ALA A 45 -7.48 -13.83 4.41
N GLY A 46 -7.62 -13.84 3.08
CA GLY A 46 -8.81 -13.37 2.38
C GLY A 46 -8.86 -11.86 2.09
N TYR A 47 -7.71 -11.17 2.15
CA TYR A 47 -7.58 -9.76 1.76
C TYR A 47 -7.23 -9.63 0.27
N GLY A 48 -7.66 -8.53 -0.34
CA GLY A 48 -7.07 -8.05 -1.60
C GLY A 48 -5.80 -7.24 -1.31
N CYS A 49 -4.77 -7.33 -2.14
CA CYS A 49 -3.51 -6.60 -1.95
C CYS A 49 -3.10 -5.79 -3.17
N LEU A 50 -2.59 -4.59 -2.94
CA LEU A 50 -1.85 -3.79 -3.91
C LEU A 50 -0.50 -3.41 -3.33
N ARG A 51 0.55 -3.52 -4.14
CA ARG A 51 1.87 -2.97 -3.81
C ARG A 51 1.93 -1.52 -4.26
N GLU A 52 2.73 -0.70 -3.60
CA GLU A 52 3.05 0.66 -4.05
C GLU A 52 1.78 1.48 -4.33
N THR A 53 0.94 1.63 -3.32
CA THR A 53 -0.35 2.32 -3.42
C THR A 53 -0.15 3.81 -3.09
N PRO A 54 -0.40 4.75 -4.01
CA PRO A 54 -0.31 6.17 -3.72
C PRO A 54 -1.38 6.59 -2.70
N LEU A 55 -1.03 7.57 -1.89
CA LEU A 55 -1.90 8.17 -0.89
C LEU A 55 -2.10 9.65 -1.22
N ARG A 56 -3.22 10.22 -0.79
CA ARG A 56 -3.51 11.66 -0.98
C ARG A 56 -2.49 12.59 -0.31
N SER A 57 -1.65 12.08 0.59
CA SER A 57 -0.52 12.82 1.16
C SER A 57 0.66 13.01 0.20
N GLY A 58 0.61 12.42 -1.01
CA GLY A 58 1.76 12.34 -1.92
C GLY A 58 2.77 11.26 -1.52
N ARG A 59 2.47 10.46 -0.48
CA ARG A 59 3.23 9.26 -0.11
C ARG A 59 2.75 8.04 -0.90
N ARG A 60 3.50 6.95 -0.81
CA ARG A 60 3.16 5.67 -1.40
C ARG A 60 3.37 4.58 -0.37
N ALA A 61 2.32 3.82 -0.07
CA ALA A 61 2.38 2.67 0.83
C ALA A 61 3.00 1.49 0.08
N ASP A 62 3.98 0.80 0.67
CA ASP A 62 4.64 -0.33 0.00
C ASP A 62 3.67 -1.49 -0.26
N VAL A 63 2.82 -1.81 0.71
CA VAL A 63 1.68 -2.71 0.54
C VAL A 63 0.45 -2.11 1.22
N MET A 64 -0.67 -2.11 0.50
CA MET A 64 -1.99 -1.89 1.07
C MET A 64 -2.82 -3.16 0.92
N ALA A 65 -3.47 -3.60 2.00
CA ALA A 65 -4.38 -4.73 1.99
C ALA A 65 -5.80 -4.27 2.37
N LEU A 66 -6.81 -4.79 1.66
CA LEU A 66 -8.22 -4.51 1.87
C LEU A 66 -8.97 -5.79 2.28
N GLY A 67 -9.51 -5.79 3.49
CA GLY A 67 -10.26 -6.92 4.06
C GLY A 67 -11.71 -6.96 3.59
N ARG A 68 -12.36 -8.10 3.80
CA ARG A 68 -13.76 -8.36 3.36
C ARG A 68 -14.80 -7.43 4.00
N THR A 69 -14.49 -6.88 5.16
CA THR A 69 -15.33 -5.93 5.92
C THR A 69 -14.95 -4.46 5.67
N GLY A 70 -14.00 -4.21 4.74
CA GLY A 70 -13.51 -2.87 4.42
C GLY A 70 -12.39 -2.38 5.34
N GLU A 71 -11.80 -3.25 6.17
CA GLU A 71 -10.58 -2.98 6.93
C GLU A 71 -9.41 -2.70 5.97
N ILE A 72 -8.66 -1.64 6.21
CA ILE A 72 -7.50 -1.24 5.41
C ILE A 72 -6.25 -1.41 6.27
N VAL A 73 -5.31 -2.19 5.78
CA VAL A 73 -3.99 -2.38 6.39
C VAL A 73 -2.94 -1.76 5.48
N ILE A 74 -2.02 -1.00 6.07
CA ILE A 74 -0.79 -0.58 5.38
C ILE A 74 0.38 -1.34 5.99
N VAL A 75 1.26 -1.83 5.13
CA VAL A 75 2.53 -2.45 5.52
C VAL A 75 3.67 -1.73 4.81
N GLU A 76 4.59 -1.19 5.60
CA GLU A 76 5.83 -0.59 5.10
C GLU A 76 6.96 -1.63 5.19
N ILE A 77 7.66 -1.86 4.08
CA ILE A 77 8.74 -2.83 4.00
C ILE A 77 10.05 -2.17 4.44
N LYS A 78 10.79 -2.82 5.35
CA LYS A 78 12.14 -2.37 5.71
C LYS A 78 13.15 -3.45 5.37
N SER A 79 13.91 -3.18 4.31
CA SER A 79 14.95 -4.06 3.79
C SER A 79 16.15 -4.22 4.73
N GLY A 80 16.31 -3.31 5.69
CA GLY A 80 17.32 -3.39 6.75
C GLY A 80 17.23 -2.21 7.73
N PRO A 81 18.05 -2.21 8.81
CA PRO A 81 17.98 -1.17 9.85
C PRO A 81 18.17 0.27 9.34
N GLN A 82 18.97 0.46 8.28
CA GLN A 82 19.21 1.79 7.71
C GLN A 82 18.00 2.35 6.97
N ASP A 83 17.24 1.48 6.30
CA ASP A 83 15.97 1.81 5.63
C ASP A 83 14.98 2.37 6.67
N PHE A 84 14.80 1.64 7.77
CA PHE A 84 13.95 2.08 8.89
C PHE A 84 14.41 3.41 9.50
N ARG A 85 15.71 3.60 9.79
CA ARG A 85 16.20 4.84 10.40
C ARG A 85 16.07 6.07 9.49
N SER A 86 16.08 5.86 8.18
CA SER A 86 15.94 6.92 7.18
C SER A 86 14.49 7.32 6.97
N ASP A 87 13.55 6.39 7.13
CA ASP A 87 12.13 6.66 7.05
C ASP A 87 11.60 7.29 8.34
N ARG A 88 11.47 8.62 8.32
CA ARG A 88 10.89 9.41 9.42
C ARG A 88 9.45 9.82 9.19
N LYS A 89 8.89 9.45 8.03
CA LYS A 89 7.58 9.94 7.55
C LYS A 89 6.49 8.89 7.70
N TRP A 90 6.85 7.69 8.14
CA TRP A 90 5.90 6.61 8.38
C TRP A 90 4.67 6.96 9.24
N PRO A 91 4.71 7.89 10.22
CA PRO A 91 3.49 8.23 10.96
C PRO A 91 2.41 8.86 10.06
N GLU A 92 2.79 9.45 8.92
CA GLU A 92 1.87 10.03 7.94
C GLU A 92 0.97 8.99 7.25
N TYR A 93 1.25 7.68 7.41
CA TYR A 93 0.41 6.60 6.88
C TYR A 93 -0.79 6.26 7.77
N ARG A 94 -0.72 6.57 9.07
CA ARG A 94 -1.78 6.24 10.06
C ARG A 94 -3.18 6.76 9.66
N PRO A 95 -3.35 7.97 9.08
CA PRO A 95 -4.67 8.47 8.67
C PRO A 95 -5.30 7.74 7.47
N PHE A 96 -4.63 6.73 6.90
CA PHE A 96 -5.05 6.01 5.70
C PHE A 96 -5.26 4.51 5.92
N CYS A 97 -5.09 4.01 7.14
CA CYS A 97 -5.29 2.60 7.49
C CYS A 97 -5.94 2.44 8.86
N ASP A 98 -6.57 1.28 9.08
CA ASP A 98 -7.01 0.84 10.39
C ASP A 98 -5.87 0.23 11.21
N ALA A 99 -4.87 -0.32 10.52
CA ALA A 99 -3.69 -0.94 11.11
C ALA A 99 -2.45 -0.66 10.25
N LEU A 100 -1.36 -0.29 10.92
CA LEU A 100 -0.06 -0.04 10.31
C LEU A 100 0.95 -1.07 10.81
N TYR A 101 1.60 -1.77 9.89
CA TYR A 101 2.66 -2.73 10.18
C TYR A 101 3.96 -2.30 9.50
N PHE A 102 5.09 -2.68 10.11
CA PHE A 102 6.33 -2.87 9.35
C PHE A 102 6.51 -4.34 9.02
N ALA A 103 7.03 -4.64 7.83
CA ALA A 103 7.51 -5.98 7.49
C ALA A 103 9.01 -5.98 7.26
N VAL A 104 9.68 -6.96 7.87
CA VAL A 104 11.13 -7.07 7.91
C VAL A 104 11.58 -8.51 7.64
N GLY A 105 12.86 -8.70 7.30
CA GLY A 105 13.48 -10.03 7.23
C GLY A 105 13.72 -10.62 8.62
N ALA A 106 13.93 -11.94 8.69
CA ALA A 106 14.08 -12.69 9.95
C ALA A 106 15.21 -12.16 10.86
N ASP A 107 16.31 -11.70 10.27
CA ASP A 107 17.49 -11.21 11.01
C ASP A 107 17.39 -9.72 11.40
N PHE A 108 16.27 -9.06 11.11
CA PHE A 108 16.10 -7.66 11.46
C PHE A 108 15.98 -7.47 12.99
N PRO A 109 16.71 -6.51 13.59
CA PRO A 109 16.62 -6.24 15.03
C PRO A 109 15.25 -5.64 15.40
N GLN A 110 14.34 -6.52 15.83
CA GLN A 110 12.93 -6.20 16.09
C GLN A 110 12.73 -5.07 17.11
N ALA A 111 13.66 -4.91 18.05
CA ALA A 111 13.66 -3.85 19.05
C ALA A 111 13.79 -2.42 18.45
N LEU A 112 14.19 -2.29 17.18
CA LEU A 112 14.15 -0.99 16.50
C LEU A 112 12.73 -0.55 16.16
N ILE A 113 11.79 -1.48 16.02
CA ILE A 113 10.43 -1.18 15.57
C ILE A 113 9.59 -0.71 16.76
N PRO A 114 8.97 0.49 16.70
CA PRO A 114 8.14 1.02 17.78
C PRO A 114 7.01 0.07 18.20
N GLU A 115 6.67 0.06 19.48
CA GLU A 115 5.63 -0.84 20.02
C GLU A 115 4.20 -0.45 19.60
N ASP A 116 4.00 0.80 19.16
CA ASP A 116 2.72 1.35 18.74
C ASP A 116 2.36 1.05 17.27
N VAL A 117 3.08 0.12 16.64
CA VAL A 117 2.85 -0.44 15.31
C VAL A 117 3.01 -1.96 15.31
N GLY A 118 2.34 -2.61 14.37
CA GLY A 118 2.49 -4.04 14.18
C GLY A 118 3.82 -4.41 13.54
N LEU A 119 4.22 -5.67 13.73
CA LEU A 119 5.45 -6.21 13.17
C LEU A 119 5.19 -7.54 12.47
N ILE A 120 5.66 -7.62 11.23
CA ILE A 120 5.61 -8.81 10.39
C ILE A 120 7.04 -9.26 10.08
N ALA A 121 7.34 -10.54 10.26
CA ALA A 121 8.50 -11.17 9.65
C ALA A 121 8.06 -11.81 8.33
N ALA A 122 8.78 -11.53 7.25
CA ALA A 122 8.45 -12.01 5.92
C ALA A 122 9.68 -12.53 5.18
N ASP A 123 9.42 -13.34 4.15
CA ASP A 123 10.39 -13.74 3.15
C ASP A 123 9.71 -13.86 1.78
N GLY A 124 10.33 -14.52 0.80
CA GLY A 124 9.72 -14.71 -0.50
C GLY A 124 8.51 -15.66 -0.47
N TYR A 125 8.40 -16.52 0.54
CA TYR A 125 7.44 -17.61 0.60
C TYR A 125 6.17 -17.23 1.33
N GLY A 126 6.27 -16.45 2.40
CA GLY A 126 5.13 -16.01 3.20
C GLY A 126 5.52 -14.96 4.23
N ALA A 127 4.65 -14.80 5.24
CA ALA A 127 4.90 -13.91 6.35
C ALA A 127 4.16 -14.36 7.61
N ALA A 128 4.65 -13.94 8.77
CA ALA A 128 4.04 -14.16 10.07
C ALA A 128 3.95 -12.84 10.84
N ILE A 129 2.79 -12.58 11.45
CA ILE A 129 2.60 -11.47 12.37
C ILE A 129 3.30 -11.83 13.68
N LEU A 130 4.36 -11.09 14.03
CA LEU A 130 5.08 -11.24 15.29
C LEU A 130 4.47 -10.39 16.41
N ARG A 131 3.91 -9.23 16.03
CA ARG A 131 3.19 -8.32 16.92
C ARG A 131 2.00 -7.74 16.18
N GLU A 132 0.82 -7.87 16.78
CA GLU A 132 -0.39 -7.26 16.24
C GLU A 132 -0.32 -5.74 16.28
N ALA A 133 -0.79 -5.08 15.23
CA ALA A 133 -0.89 -3.64 15.21
C ALA A 133 -2.07 -3.18 16.09
N PRO A 134 -1.91 -2.11 16.87
CA PRO A 134 -3.05 -1.42 17.45
C PRO A 134 -4.01 -0.98 16.33
N ARG A 135 -5.33 -1.17 16.56
CA ARG A 135 -6.36 -0.84 15.57
C ARG A 135 -6.96 0.53 15.86
N PHE A 136 -6.95 1.39 14.84
CA PHE A 136 -7.56 2.72 14.88
C PHE A 136 -8.54 2.87 13.73
N PRO A 137 -9.85 2.65 13.95
CA PRO A 137 -10.82 2.65 12.87
C PRO A 137 -10.82 3.96 12.07
N LEU A 138 -10.69 3.85 10.75
CA LEU A 138 -10.88 5.00 9.86
C LEU A 138 -12.32 5.51 9.93
N ALA A 139 -12.45 6.84 9.97
CA ALA A 139 -13.73 7.51 9.77
C ALA A 139 -14.36 7.08 8.43
N GLY A 140 -15.69 6.91 8.41
CA GLY A 140 -16.40 6.33 7.27
C GLY A 140 -16.12 7.03 5.92
N ALA A 141 -16.08 8.37 5.90
CA ALA A 141 -15.75 9.13 4.69
C ALA A 141 -14.33 8.83 4.18
N ARG A 142 -13.35 8.70 5.09
CA ARG A 142 -11.96 8.36 4.75
C ARG A 142 -11.86 6.93 4.24
N ARG A 143 -12.52 5.97 4.91
CA ARG A 143 -12.59 4.57 4.47
C ARG A 143 -13.14 4.45 3.05
N LYS A 144 -14.25 5.12 2.76
CA LYS A 144 -14.84 5.15 1.41
C LYS A 144 -13.86 5.68 0.38
N ALA A 145 -13.20 6.80 0.67
CA ALA A 145 -12.24 7.41 -0.25
C ALA A 145 -11.03 6.50 -0.54
N VAL A 146 -10.45 5.88 0.49
CA VAL A 146 -9.29 4.98 0.32
C VAL A 146 -9.70 3.69 -0.41
N SER A 147 -10.85 3.12 -0.07
CA SER A 147 -11.36 1.90 -0.75
C SER A 147 -11.64 2.14 -2.23
N LEU A 148 -12.21 3.30 -2.59
CA LEU A 148 -12.43 3.66 -4.00
C LEU A 148 -11.12 3.85 -4.76
N ALA A 149 -10.13 4.50 -4.14
CA ALA A 149 -8.80 4.66 -4.73
C ALA A 149 -8.11 3.30 -4.96
N PHE A 150 -8.17 2.41 -3.96
CA PHE A 150 -7.67 1.04 -4.07
C PHE A 150 -8.33 0.29 -5.24
N ALA A 151 -9.67 0.31 -5.32
CA ALA A 151 -10.39 -0.39 -6.37
C ALA A 151 -10.06 0.13 -7.78
N ARG A 152 -9.99 1.47 -7.95
CA ARG A 152 -9.62 2.09 -9.23
C ARG A 152 -8.19 1.73 -9.64
N LEU A 153 -7.24 1.78 -8.71
CA LEU A 153 -5.85 1.40 -8.99
C LEU A 153 -5.72 -0.09 -9.35
N ALA A 154 -6.43 -0.96 -8.64
CA ALA A 154 -6.45 -2.39 -8.96
C ALA A 154 -6.98 -2.64 -10.37
N ALA A 155 -8.11 -2.02 -10.72
CA ALA A 155 -8.72 -2.14 -12.05
C ALA A 155 -7.79 -1.60 -13.15
N ALA A 156 -7.17 -0.44 -12.93
CA ALA A 156 -6.24 0.16 -13.87
C ALA A 156 -5.00 -0.72 -14.11
N ARG A 157 -4.40 -1.26 -13.04
CA ARG A 157 -3.25 -2.19 -13.16
C ARG A 157 -3.62 -3.51 -13.85
N LEU A 158 -4.81 -4.03 -13.57
CA LEU A 158 -5.32 -5.22 -14.27
C LEU A 158 -5.51 -4.92 -15.76
N GLN A 159 -6.12 -3.78 -16.11
CA GLN A 159 -6.30 -3.38 -17.49
C GLN A 159 -4.96 -3.22 -18.21
N ALA A 160 -3.99 -2.53 -17.61
CA ALA A 160 -2.64 -2.38 -18.17
C ALA A 160 -1.91 -3.73 -18.35
N THR A 161 -2.28 -4.76 -17.59
CA THR A 161 -1.75 -6.12 -17.74
C THR A 161 -2.47 -6.90 -18.85
N VAL A 162 -3.80 -6.74 -18.95
CA VAL A 162 -4.66 -7.45 -19.92
C VAL A 162 -4.53 -6.85 -21.33
N ASP A 163 -4.41 -5.54 -21.42
CA ASP A 163 -4.28 -4.77 -22.65
C ASP A 163 -3.24 -3.64 -22.47
N PRO A 164 -1.94 -3.96 -22.63
CA PRO A 164 -0.88 -2.97 -22.50
C PRO A 164 -0.93 -1.85 -23.56
N GLU A 165 -1.49 -2.13 -24.74
CA GLU A 165 -1.55 -1.17 -25.85
C GLU A 165 -2.69 -0.16 -25.68
N GLY A 166 -3.85 -0.60 -25.16
CA GLY A 166 -4.96 0.27 -24.80
C GLY A 166 -4.68 1.25 -23.64
N PHE A 167 -3.50 1.16 -23.04
CA PHE A 167 -3.03 2.03 -21.96
C PHE A 167 -1.95 3.04 -22.40
N SER A 168 -1.49 2.94 -23.65
CA SER A 168 -0.52 3.90 -24.21
C SER A 168 -1.24 5.21 -24.50
N MET A 169 -0.94 6.26 -23.72
CA MET A 169 -1.46 7.59 -23.98
C MET A 169 -0.89 8.11 -25.31
N SER A 170 -1.77 8.34 -26.28
CA SER A 170 -1.48 9.21 -27.43
C SER A 170 -1.46 10.67 -27.02
#